data_AF-A0A960ZEA6-F1
#
_entry.id   AF-A0A960ZEA6-F1
#
_cell.length_a   1.000
_cell.length_b   1.000
_cell.length_c   1.000
_cell.angle_alpha   90.00
_cell.angle_beta   90.00
_cell.angle_gamma   90.00
#
_symmetry.space_group_name_H-M   'P 1'
#
loop_
_entity.id
_entity.type
_entity.pdbx_description
1 polymer ?
#
loop_
_entity_poly.entity_id
_entity_poly.type
_entity_poly.pdbx_seq_one_letter_code
_entity_poly.pdbx_strand_id
1 'polypeptide(L)'
;MPSAEEYIKRAGNIADQGLHKEITDQYMTINFKSEIIEQIEQNLKNAIELDPNNPYHYWAACTKIARAQGKTGLELVRQLAELYPDNVEFEGVGKHPEQWFSPFYYPSWHEDQKELPPDMQDIPSGGMSLVSLRDTCRRVVSFFRFIENDSLKPSIIKKANPDIALNYMETPFGRVVGAYVLLSLGNGEIHVSETIVNVDSCPSSLQDMSNAGYWFMRLLAQQQYTFIIFFNSEYNILFNRKLYFKSVHKRTFTEIREKIEAAEPITQWDQLKFQKAQKYYIENCSLDDIIENSCL
;
A
#
# COMPACT_ATOMS: atom_id res chain seq x y z
N MET A 1 -28.03 -7.16 -13.45
CA MET A 1 -26.83 -8.02 -13.53
C MET A 1 -25.77 -7.42 -12.63
N PRO A 2 -24.94 -8.22 -11.95
CA PRO A 2 -23.88 -7.67 -11.11
C PRO A 2 -22.85 -6.88 -11.92
N SER A 3 -22.24 -5.86 -11.30
CA SER A 3 -21.13 -5.12 -11.93
C SER A 3 -19.81 -5.89 -11.81
N ALA A 4 -18.79 -5.50 -12.60
CA ALA A 4 -17.46 -6.10 -12.47
C ALA A 4 -16.90 -5.94 -11.04
N GLU A 5 -17.07 -4.77 -10.43
CA GLU A 5 -16.65 -4.50 -9.04
C GLU A 5 -17.37 -5.36 -8.01
N GLU A 6 -18.65 -5.70 -8.24
CA GLU A 6 -19.36 -6.63 -7.36
C GLU A 6 -18.78 -8.04 -7.42
N TYR A 7 -18.32 -8.48 -8.59
CA TYR A 7 -17.60 -9.75 -8.73
C TYR A 7 -16.22 -9.71 -8.06
N ILE A 8 -15.47 -8.61 -8.19
CA ILE A 8 -14.19 -8.43 -7.47
C ILE A 8 -14.40 -8.49 -5.95
N LYS A 9 -15.44 -7.80 -5.44
CA LYS A 9 -15.78 -7.83 -4.02
C LYS A 9 -16.13 -9.24 -3.54
N ARG A 10 -16.90 -10.00 -4.32
CA ARG A 10 -17.21 -11.41 -4.00
C ARG A 10 -15.95 -12.27 -3.95
N ALA A 11 -15.07 -12.13 -4.94
CA ALA A 11 -13.79 -12.84 -4.96
C ALA A 11 -12.94 -12.54 -3.72
N GLY A 12 -12.83 -11.26 -3.33
CA GLY A 12 -12.14 -10.85 -2.11
C GLY A 12 -12.74 -11.45 -0.83
N ASN A 13 -14.07 -11.40 -0.69
CA ASN A 13 -14.76 -11.98 0.48
C ASN A 13 -14.55 -13.50 0.59
N ILE A 14 -14.55 -14.21 -0.54
CA ILE A 14 -14.29 -15.65 -0.57
C ILE A 14 -12.84 -15.94 -0.15
N ALA A 15 -11.89 -15.12 -0.60
CA ALA A 15 -10.51 -15.22 -0.16
C ALA A 15 -10.40 -15.02 1.36
N ASP A 16 -11.05 -14.01 1.92
CA ASP A 16 -11.02 -13.72 3.36
C ASP A 16 -11.51 -14.88 4.23
N GLN A 17 -12.50 -15.63 3.76
CA GLN A 17 -13.06 -16.78 4.46
C GLN A 17 -12.20 -18.06 4.33
N GLY A 18 -11.38 -18.13 3.29
CA GLY A 18 -10.71 -19.36 2.86
C GLY A 18 -9.19 -19.37 2.95
N LEU A 19 -8.58 -18.21 3.22
CA LEU A 19 -7.15 -18.04 3.29
C LEU A 19 -6.60 -18.54 4.63
N HIS A 20 -5.81 -19.62 4.57
CA HIS A 20 -4.94 -20.02 5.68
C HIS A 20 -3.51 -19.62 5.36
N LYS A 21 -2.99 -18.64 6.10
CA LYS A 21 -1.59 -18.21 6.00
C LYS A 21 -0.75 -19.14 6.87
N GLU A 22 0.23 -19.81 6.26
CA GLU A 22 1.29 -20.50 7.01
C GLU A 22 2.58 -19.71 6.82
N ILE A 23 3.09 -19.17 7.93
CA ILE A 23 4.39 -18.51 7.96
C ILE A 23 5.44 -19.60 8.21
N THR A 24 6.31 -19.84 7.24
CA THR A 24 7.54 -20.63 7.44
C THR A 24 8.74 -19.68 7.46
N ASP A 25 9.83 -20.08 8.13
CA ASP A 25 11.00 -19.23 8.41
C ASP A 25 11.64 -18.54 7.19
N GLN A 26 11.32 -18.96 5.96
CA GLN A 26 11.87 -18.38 4.73
C GLN A 26 10.79 -17.87 3.74
N TYR A 27 9.54 -18.32 3.88
CA TYR A 27 8.43 -17.96 2.97
C TYR A 27 7.10 -18.02 3.71
N MET A 28 6.20 -17.06 3.46
CA MET A 28 4.79 -17.27 3.80
C MET A 28 4.15 -18.04 2.65
N THR A 29 3.64 -19.22 2.94
CA THR A 29 2.83 -19.99 2.00
C THR A 29 1.37 -19.67 2.25
N ILE A 30 0.66 -19.33 1.18
CA ILE A 30 -0.77 -19.13 1.23
C ILE A 30 -1.43 -20.45 0.83
N ASN A 31 -2.00 -21.14 1.81
CA ASN A 31 -2.72 -22.38 1.57
C ASN A 31 -4.18 -22.07 1.29
N PHE A 32 -4.63 -22.53 0.13
CA PHE A 32 -6.01 -22.45 -0.29
C PHE A 32 -6.58 -23.85 -0.46
N LYS A 33 -7.85 -24.04 -0.10
CA LYS A 33 -8.62 -25.19 -0.59
C LYS A 33 -8.91 -24.98 -2.07
N SER A 34 -8.73 -26.00 -2.90
CA SER A 34 -8.92 -25.92 -4.36
C SER A 34 -10.29 -25.33 -4.74
N GLU A 35 -11.36 -25.73 -4.05
CA GLU A 35 -12.74 -25.26 -4.26
C GLU A 35 -12.89 -23.75 -4.03
N ILE A 36 -12.10 -23.16 -3.14
CA ILE A 36 -12.15 -21.73 -2.81
C ILE A 36 -11.48 -20.94 -3.94
N ILE A 37 -10.32 -21.39 -4.42
CA ILE A 37 -9.66 -20.72 -5.54
C ILE A 37 -10.52 -20.77 -6.80
N GLU A 38 -11.17 -21.89 -7.08
CA GLU A 38 -12.03 -22.01 -8.27
C GLU A 38 -13.20 -21.01 -8.21
N GLN A 39 -13.77 -20.78 -7.03
CA GLN A 39 -14.80 -19.75 -6.86
C GLN A 39 -14.24 -18.33 -7.03
N ILE A 40 -13.04 -18.05 -6.52
CA ILE A 40 -12.35 -16.77 -6.72
C ILE A 40 -12.11 -16.55 -8.22
N GLU A 41 -11.53 -17.52 -8.90
CA GLU A 41 -11.22 -17.49 -10.34
C GLU A 41 -12.46 -17.29 -11.19
N GLN A 42 -13.57 -17.95 -10.86
CA GLN A 42 -14.83 -17.77 -11.58
C GLN A 42 -15.40 -16.36 -11.42
N ASN A 43 -15.31 -15.77 -10.22
CA ASN A 43 -15.74 -14.38 -10.02
C ASN A 43 -14.81 -13.40 -10.77
N LEU A 44 -13.49 -13.60 -10.72
CA LEU A 44 -12.53 -12.79 -11.47
C LEU A 44 -12.75 -12.87 -12.99
N LYS A 45 -13.04 -14.07 -13.51
CA LYS A 45 -13.39 -14.27 -14.92
C LYS A 45 -14.62 -13.47 -15.32
N ASN A 46 -15.70 -13.52 -14.52
CA ASN A 46 -16.91 -12.74 -14.79
C ASN A 46 -16.63 -11.22 -14.76
N ALA A 47 -15.75 -10.76 -13.85
CA ALA A 47 -15.36 -9.35 -13.80
C ALA A 47 -14.57 -8.93 -15.06
N ILE A 48 -13.64 -9.76 -15.50
CA ILE A 48 -12.84 -9.56 -16.71
C ILE A 48 -13.72 -9.54 -17.97
N GLU A 49 -14.71 -10.42 -18.07
CA GLU A 49 -15.65 -10.44 -19.21
C GLU A 49 -16.47 -9.15 -19.31
N LEU A 50 -16.78 -8.52 -18.17
CA LEU A 50 -17.53 -7.26 -18.11
C LEU A 50 -16.67 -6.01 -18.33
N ASP A 51 -15.39 -6.06 -17.98
CA ASP A 51 -14.43 -4.95 -18.14
C ASP A 51 -13.03 -5.48 -18.50
N PRO A 52 -12.82 -5.88 -19.78
CA PRO A 52 -11.62 -6.62 -20.19
C PRO A 52 -10.34 -5.78 -20.22
N ASN A 53 -10.47 -4.45 -20.22
CA ASN A 53 -9.35 -3.51 -20.27
C ASN A 53 -8.84 -3.11 -18.87
N ASN A 54 -9.47 -3.63 -17.82
CA ASN A 54 -9.05 -3.38 -16.45
C ASN A 54 -7.95 -4.36 -16.05
N PRO A 55 -6.96 -3.96 -15.23
CA PRO A 55 -5.93 -4.86 -14.69
C PRO A 55 -6.45 -6.00 -13.77
N TYR A 56 -7.75 -6.34 -13.77
CA TYR A 56 -8.33 -7.50 -13.06
C TYR A 56 -7.62 -8.82 -13.40
N HIS A 57 -7.07 -8.91 -14.62
CA HIS A 57 -6.24 -10.02 -15.07
C HIS A 57 -5.02 -10.27 -14.17
N TYR A 58 -4.50 -9.24 -13.50
CA TYR A 58 -3.41 -9.40 -12.53
C TYR A 58 -3.81 -10.33 -11.40
N TRP A 59 -4.98 -10.12 -10.79
CA TRP A 59 -5.42 -10.92 -9.65
C TRP A 59 -5.72 -12.36 -10.06
N ALA A 60 -6.24 -12.57 -11.27
CA ALA A 60 -6.43 -13.89 -11.84
C ALA A 60 -5.09 -14.61 -12.11
N ALA A 61 -4.03 -13.87 -12.46
CA ALA A 61 -2.70 -14.43 -12.56
C ALA A 61 -2.12 -14.78 -11.17
N CYS A 62 -2.36 -13.95 -10.16
CA CYS A 62 -1.95 -14.20 -8.78
C CYS A 62 -2.58 -15.48 -8.19
N THR A 63 -3.84 -15.81 -8.50
CA THR A 63 -4.46 -17.07 -8.05
C THR A 63 -3.76 -18.29 -8.67
N LYS A 64 -3.35 -18.21 -9.95
CA LYS A 64 -2.59 -19.27 -10.62
C LYS A 64 -1.19 -19.47 -10.01
N ILE A 65 -0.52 -18.38 -9.67
CA ILE A 65 0.77 -18.44 -8.95
C ILE A 65 0.59 -19.16 -7.61
N ALA A 66 -0.48 -18.85 -6.86
CA ALA A 66 -0.77 -19.48 -5.58
C ALA A 66 -1.08 -20.99 -5.66
N ARG A 67 -1.58 -21.50 -6.79
CA ARG A 67 -1.91 -22.93 -7.01
C ARG A 67 -0.70 -23.86 -7.24
N ALA A 68 0.52 -23.42 -6.96
CA ALA A 68 1.75 -24.09 -7.42
C ALA A 68 1.83 -24.29 -8.95
N GLN A 69 0.98 -23.60 -9.73
CA GLN A 69 1.14 -23.43 -11.18
C GLN A 69 2.05 -22.23 -11.48
N GLY A 70 3.08 -22.02 -10.64
CA GLY A 70 3.90 -20.82 -10.63
C GLY A 70 4.48 -20.46 -12.00
N LYS A 71 4.91 -21.46 -12.78
CA LYS A 71 5.40 -21.24 -14.15
C LYS A 71 4.33 -20.67 -15.07
N THR A 72 3.13 -21.26 -15.08
CA THR A 72 1.99 -20.81 -15.88
C THR A 72 1.47 -19.45 -15.43
N GLY A 73 1.45 -19.20 -14.11
CA GLY A 73 1.07 -17.91 -13.54
C GLY A 73 2.06 -16.80 -13.91
N LEU A 74 3.37 -17.06 -13.78
CA LEU A 74 4.41 -16.11 -14.17
C LEU A 74 4.44 -15.81 -15.67
N GLU A 75 4.20 -16.83 -16.51
CA GLU A 75 4.07 -16.62 -17.96
C GLU A 75 2.88 -15.73 -18.29
N LEU A 76 1.72 -15.95 -17.65
CA LEU A 76 0.57 -15.08 -17.80
C LEU A 76 0.87 -13.65 -17.34
N VAL A 77 1.56 -13.47 -16.22
CA VAL A 77 1.98 -12.14 -15.76
C VAL A 77 2.88 -11.46 -16.79
N ARG A 78 3.83 -12.18 -17.40
CA ARG A 78 4.69 -11.62 -18.45
C ARG A 78 3.89 -11.17 -19.68
N GLN A 79 2.95 -11.99 -20.14
CA GLN A 79 2.06 -11.62 -21.25
C GLN A 79 1.21 -10.40 -20.91
N LEU A 80 0.69 -10.32 -19.68
CA LEU A 80 -0.10 -9.18 -19.23
C LEU A 80 0.76 -7.92 -19.05
N ALA A 81 2.03 -8.04 -18.68
CA ALA A 81 2.96 -6.92 -18.59
C ALA A 81 3.18 -6.25 -19.96
N GLU A 82 3.13 -7.02 -21.06
CA GLU A 82 3.18 -6.45 -22.42
C GLU A 82 1.92 -5.64 -22.76
N LEU A 83 0.76 -6.06 -22.24
CA LEU A 83 -0.53 -5.37 -22.47
C LEU A 83 -0.71 -4.15 -21.55
N TYR A 84 -0.08 -4.16 -20.38
CA TYR A 84 -0.19 -3.12 -19.36
C TYR A 84 1.21 -2.66 -18.89
N PRO A 85 2.04 -2.09 -19.78
CA PRO A 85 3.44 -1.81 -19.51
C PRO A 85 3.66 -0.81 -18.37
N ASP A 86 2.68 0.07 -18.13
CA ASP A 86 2.79 1.10 -17.10
C ASP A 86 2.34 0.62 -15.71
N ASN A 87 1.79 -0.59 -15.60
CA ASN A 87 1.26 -1.13 -14.35
C ASN A 87 2.38 -1.67 -13.45
N VAL A 88 2.49 -1.07 -12.27
CA VAL A 88 3.58 -1.31 -11.31
C VAL A 88 3.55 -2.73 -10.76
N GLU A 89 2.37 -3.34 -10.62
CA GLU A 89 2.22 -4.72 -10.14
C GLU A 89 2.77 -5.74 -11.15
N PHE A 90 2.44 -5.57 -12.44
CA PHE A 90 2.96 -6.43 -13.50
C PHE A 90 4.48 -6.29 -13.65
N GLU A 91 5.00 -5.06 -13.64
CA GLU A 91 6.44 -4.81 -13.69
C GLU A 91 7.17 -5.40 -12.49
N GLY A 92 6.63 -5.20 -11.28
CA GLY A 92 7.21 -5.69 -10.04
C GLY A 92 7.37 -7.20 -10.01
N VAL A 93 6.32 -7.95 -10.36
CA VAL A 93 6.40 -9.41 -10.51
C VAL A 93 7.37 -9.80 -11.62
N GLY A 94 7.40 -9.07 -12.73
CA GLY A 94 8.32 -9.34 -13.83
C GLY A 94 9.79 -9.22 -13.44
N LYS A 95 10.15 -8.19 -12.67
CA LYS A 95 11.52 -7.92 -12.21
C LYS A 95 11.93 -8.73 -10.98
N HIS A 96 11.00 -8.97 -10.06
CA HIS A 96 11.28 -9.59 -8.76
C HIS A 96 10.27 -10.71 -8.43
N PRO A 97 10.13 -11.76 -9.26
CA PRO A 97 9.06 -12.75 -9.13
C PRO A 97 9.06 -13.52 -7.80
N GLU A 98 10.23 -13.68 -7.17
CA GLU A 98 10.40 -14.39 -5.89
C GLU A 98 10.21 -13.48 -4.67
N GLN A 99 10.24 -12.16 -4.87
CA GLN A 99 10.16 -11.15 -3.80
C GLN A 99 8.97 -10.20 -4.00
N TRP A 100 8.09 -10.48 -4.98
CA TRP A 100 6.88 -9.71 -5.21
C TRP A 100 5.67 -10.51 -4.76
N PHE A 101 5.12 -10.14 -3.62
CA PHE A 101 4.04 -10.92 -3.02
C PHE A 101 2.69 -10.59 -3.65
N SER A 102 1.93 -11.67 -3.90
CA SER A 102 0.52 -11.62 -4.33
C SER A 102 -0.31 -10.76 -3.36
N PRO A 103 -1.33 -10.03 -3.84
CA PRO A 103 -2.25 -9.29 -2.98
C PRO A 103 -2.83 -10.12 -1.82
N PHE A 104 -3.02 -11.43 -2.02
CA PHE A 104 -3.56 -12.33 -1.00
C PHE A 104 -2.61 -12.57 0.19
N TYR A 105 -1.34 -12.16 0.09
CA TYR A 105 -0.37 -12.17 1.18
C TYR A 105 -0.71 -11.14 2.26
N TYR A 106 -1.18 -9.97 1.84
CA TYR A 106 -1.45 -8.86 2.74
C TYR A 106 -2.74 -9.08 3.55
N PRO A 107 -2.81 -8.54 4.77
CA PRO A 107 -4.02 -8.62 5.60
C PRO A 107 -5.22 -8.03 4.85
N SER A 108 -6.36 -8.73 4.90
CA SER A 108 -7.61 -8.15 4.42
C SER A 108 -7.97 -6.94 5.26
N TRP A 109 -8.52 -5.92 4.63
CA TRP A 109 -8.85 -4.67 5.29
C TRP A 109 -10.18 -4.09 4.81
N HIS A 110 -10.93 -3.55 5.76
CA HIS A 110 -12.24 -2.94 5.56
C HIS A 110 -12.50 -1.83 6.60
N GLU A 111 -13.32 -0.82 6.27
CA GLU A 111 -13.53 0.37 7.14
C GLU A 111 -14.25 0.05 8.47
N ASP A 112 -14.99 -1.04 8.51
CA ASP A 112 -15.70 -1.51 9.71
C ASP A 112 -14.80 -2.26 10.69
N GLN A 113 -13.57 -2.58 10.32
CA GLN A 113 -12.59 -3.22 11.19
C GLN A 113 -12.31 -2.40 12.45
N LYS A 114 -12.27 -3.07 13.62
CA LYS A 114 -12.16 -2.43 14.95
C LYS A 114 -10.85 -2.70 15.66
N GLU A 115 -10.15 -3.75 15.29
CA GLU A 115 -8.91 -4.20 15.92
C GLU A 115 -7.89 -4.54 14.83
N LEU A 116 -6.61 -4.34 15.14
CA LEU A 116 -5.55 -4.75 14.24
C LEU A 116 -5.45 -6.27 14.18
N PRO A 117 -5.32 -6.85 12.97
CA PRO A 117 -5.01 -8.25 12.80
C PRO A 117 -3.70 -8.61 13.52
N PRO A 118 -3.56 -9.82 14.11
CA PRO A 118 -2.33 -10.22 14.79
C PRO A 118 -1.06 -10.07 13.96
N ASP A 119 -1.12 -10.33 12.64
CA ASP A 119 0.00 -10.14 11.71
C ASP A 119 0.44 -8.68 11.53
N MET A 120 -0.35 -7.72 12.02
CA MET A 120 -0.03 -6.29 12.05
C MET A 120 0.35 -5.77 13.44
N GLN A 121 0.22 -6.57 14.50
CA GLN A 121 0.49 -6.14 15.88
C GLN A 121 1.99 -6.06 16.20
N ASP A 122 2.81 -6.85 15.49
CA ASP A 122 4.27 -6.87 15.59
C ASP A 122 4.95 -5.76 14.75
N ILE A 123 4.17 -4.91 14.08
CA ILE A 123 4.71 -3.75 13.37
C ILE A 123 5.34 -2.82 14.42
N PRO A 124 6.66 -2.56 14.35
CA PRO A 124 7.39 -1.91 15.43
C PRO A 124 6.78 -0.54 15.77
N SER A 125 6.58 -0.31 17.07
CA SER A 125 6.26 0.97 17.67
C SER A 125 7.46 1.92 17.50
N GLY A 126 7.51 2.58 16.34
CA GLY A 126 8.65 3.43 15.98
C GLY A 126 8.56 4.10 14.61
N GLY A 127 7.36 4.28 14.05
CA GLY A 127 7.18 5.12 12.85
C GLY A 127 6.91 4.40 11.54
N MET A 128 6.40 3.16 11.53
CA MET A 128 5.76 2.66 10.30
C MET A 128 4.55 3.54 9.96
N SER A 129 4.43 3.84 8.68
CA SER A 129 3.54 4.90 8.21
C SER A 129 2.89 4.63 6.87
N LEU A 130 3.44 3.68 6.12
CA LEU A 130 2.86 3.12 4.92
C LEU A 130 2.94 1.60 5.05
N VAL A 131 1.82 0.94 4.81
CA VAL A 131 1.67 -0.53 4.89
C VAL A 131 0.91 -1.01 3.67
N SER A 132 1.24 -2.20 3.16
CA SER A 132 0.44 -2.87 2.15
C SER A 132 -0.70 -3.63 2.81
N LEU A 133 -1.94 -3.31 2.43
CA LEU A 133 -3.16 -4.01 2.84
C LEU A 133 -3.84 -4.60 1.61
N ARG A 134 -4.80 -5.50 1.83
CA ARG A 134 -5.68 -5.99 0.78
C ARG A 134 -7.10 -5.47 0.97
N ASP A 135 -7.60 -4.69 0.01
CA ASP A 135 -9.02 -4.39 -0.10
C ASP A 135 -9.61 -5.23 -1.24
N THR A 136 -10.49 -6.17 -0.89
CA THR A 136 -11.01 -7.19 -1.82
C THR A 136 -9.90 -8.06 -2.42
N CYS A 137 -9.60 -7.92 -3.72
CA CYS A 137 -8.47 -8.60 -4.39
C CYS A 137 -7.29 -7.65 -4.64
N ARG A 138 -7.39 -6.38 -4.24
CA ARG A 138 -6.42 -5.32 -4.59
C ARG A 138 -5.45 -5.11 -3.45
N ARG A 139 -4.17 -4.98 -3.78
CA ARG A 139 -3.22 -4.39 -2.83
C ARG A 139 -3.45 -2.88 -2.78
N VAL A 140 -3.40 -2.33 -1.57
CA VAL A 140 -3.55 -0.90 -1.29
C VAL A 140 -2.48 -0.48 -0.30
N VAL A 141 -1.59 0.41 -0.73
CA VAL A 141 -0.67 1.13 0.15
C VAL A 141 -1.49 2.10 1.01
N SER A 142 -1.39 1.92 2.32
CA SER A 142 -2.24 2.53 3.34
C SER A 142 -1.43 3.26 4.39
N PHE A 143 -1.95 4.37 4.90
CA PHE A 143 -1.33 5.13 5.97
C PHE A 143 -1.73 4.56 7.33
N PHE A 144 -0.73 4.16 8.11
CA PHE A 144 -0.92 3.41 9.34
C PHE A 144 -0.19 4.08 10.49
N ARG A 145 -0.90 4.42 11.57
CA ARG A 145 -0.36 5.28 12.63
C ARG A 145 -0.74 4.83 14.02
N PHE A 146 0.31 4.60 14.81
CA PHE A 146 0.21 4.40 16.23
C PHE A 146 0.05 5.74 16.95
N ILE A 147 -0.91 5.81 17.87
CA ILE A 147 -1.12 6.95 18.76
C ILE A 147 -0.70 6.51 20.17
N GLU A 148 0.46 7.02 20.63
CA GLU A 148 1.10 6.64 21.91
C GLU A 148 0.32 7.08 23.16
N ASN A 149 -0.57 8.06 23.06
CA ASN A 149 -1.33 8.63 24.18
C ASN A 149 -2.67 9.20 23.70
N ASP A 150 -3.65 9.38 24.59
CA ASP A 150 -4.94 10.07 24.36
C ASP A 150 -4.83 11.55 23.87
N SER A 151 -3.66 11.99 23.36
CA SER A 151 -3.42 13.31 22.77
C SER A 151 -4.49 13.68 21.74
N LEU A 152 -5.06 12.67 21.08
CA LEU A 152 -6.25 12.80 20.28
C LEU A 152 -7.37 11.93 20.85
N LYS A 153 -8.39 12.57 21.44
CA LYS A 153 -9.56 11.85 21.95
C LYS A 153 -10.29 11.15 20.80
N PRO A 154 -10.71 9.88 20.94
CA PRO A 154 -11.41 9.15 19.88
C PRO A 154 -12.68 9.87 19.38
N SER A 155 -13.36 10.62 20.24
CA SER A 155 -14.54 11.42 19.87
C SER A 155 -14.23 12.57 18.92
N ILE A 156 -13.01 13.12 18.97
CA ILE A 156 -12.53 14.17 18.07
C ILE A 156 -12.09 13.54 16.75
N ILE A 157 -11.25 12.51 16.80
CA ILE A 157 -10.72 11.84 15.61
C ILE A 157 -11.84 11.31 14.71
N LYS A 158 -12.91 10.74 15.28
CA LYS A 158 -14.06 10.21 14.50
C LYS A 158 -14.75 11.27 13.63
N LYS A 159 -14.66 12.56 14.01
CA LYS A 159 -15.23 13.68 13.26
C LYS A 159 -14.19 14.41 12.40
N ALA A 160 -12.92 14.03 12.50
CA ALA A 160 -11.86 14.68 11.75
C ALA A 160 -12.06 14.47 10.25
N ASN A 161 -11.73 15.51 9.49
CA ASN A 161 -11.62 15.41 8.04
C ASN A 161 -10.17 15.08 7.70
N PRO A 162 -9.88 13.87 7.18
CA PRO A 162 -8.52 13.50 6.89
C PRO A 162 -8.11 13.98 5.50
N ASP A 163 -6.82 14.26 5.35
CA ASP A 163 -6.17 14.43 4.06
C ASP A 163 -4.75 13.88 4.12
N ILE A 164 -4.10 13.79 2.96
CA ILE A 164 -2.69 13.38 2.87
C ILE A 164 -1.91 14.34 1.98
N ALA A 165 -0.63 14.48 2.29
CA ALA A 165 0.31 15.21 1.45
C ALA A 165 1.60 14.41 1.30
N LEU A 166 2.24 14.53 0.13
CA LEU A 166 3.57 13.99 -0.11
C LEU A 166 4.49 15.12 -0.53
N ASN A 167 5.73 15.12 -0.05
CA ASN A 167 6.73 16.08 -0.47
C ASN A 167 8.08 15.39 -0.72
N TYR A 168 8.55 15.50 -1.95
CA TYR A 168 9.82 14.93 -2.40
C TYR A 168 10.97 15.93 -2.20
N MET A 169 12.10 15.45 -1.71
CA MET A 169 13.32 16.24 -1.57
C MET A 169 14.56 15.45 -1.98
N GLU A 170 15.42 16.10 -2.77
CA GLU A 170 16.78 15.66 -3.02
C GLU A 170 17.69 16.22 -1.91
N THR A 171 18.08 15.36 -0.99
CA THR A 171 19.04 15.75 0.05
C THR A 171 20.47 15.46 -0.42
N PRO A 172 21.50 16.10 0.18
CA PRO A 172 22.89 15.73 -0.06
C PRO A 172 23.21 14.25 0.27
N PHE A 173 22.34 13.59 1.02
CA PHE A 173 22.49 12.21 1.47
C PHE A 173 21.48 11.27 0.78
N GLY A 174 20.86 11.67 -0.32
CA GLY A 174 19.92 10.83 -1.06
C GLY A 174 18.49 11.35 -1.06
N ARG A 175 17.64 10.68 -1.83
CA ARG A 175 16.27 11.09 -2.11
C ARG A 175 15.32 10.56 -1.05
N VAL A 176 14.44 11.43 -0.57
CA VAL A 176 13.41 11.08 0.40
C VAL A 176 12.07 11.66 -0.01
N VAL A 177 11.00 10.99 0.44
CA VAL A 177 9.64 11.52 0.37
C VAL A 177 9.08 11.62 1.77
N GLY A 178 8.73 12.83 2.20
CA GLY A 178 7.89 13.02 3.37
C GLY A 178 6.46 12.64 3.03
N ALA A 179 5.86 11.76 3.83
CA ALA A 179 4.50 11.29 3.67
C ALA A 179 3.67 11.67 4.90
N TYR A 180 2.71 12.58 4.70
CA TYR A 180 1.96 13.26 5.73
C TYR A 180 0.51 12.81 5.77
N VAL A 181 -0.01 12.61 6.98
CA VAL A 181 -1.45 12.54 7.25
C VAL A 181 -1.84 13.81 7.99
N LEU A 182 -2.84 14.50 7.47
CA LEU A 182 -3.36 15.75 8.01
C LEU A 182 -4.79 15.50 8.49
N LEU A 183 -5.10 15.87 9.73
CA LEU A 183 -6.44 15.73 10.31
C LEU A 183 -6.95 17.08 10.77
N SER A 184 -7.95 17.62 10.07
CA SER A 184 -8.67 18.80 10.54
C SER A 184 -9.66 18.43 11.65
N LEU A 185 -9.45 18.93 12.86
CA LEU A 185 -10.18 18.52 14.08
C LEU A 185 -11.47 19.32 14.33
N GLY A 186 -11.90 20.15 13.38
CA GLY A 186 -13.17 20.91 13.42
C GLY A 186 -13.19 22.11 14.39
N ASN A 187 -12.22 22.22 15.29
CA ASN A 187 -11.93 23.41 16.11
C ASN A 187 -10.94 24.38 15.45
N GLY A 188 -10.56 24.14 14.19
CA GLY A 188 -9.54 24.88 13.47
C GLY A 188 -8.11 24.35 13.65
N GLU A 189 -7.90 23.37 14.55
CA GLU A 189 -6.58 22.72 14.70
C GLU A 189 -6.40 21.63 13.64
N ILE A 190 -5.17 21.52 13.15
CA ILE A 190 -4.74 20.46 12.23
C ILE A 190 -3.72 19.61 12.96
N HIS A 191 -4.03 18.32 13.12
CA HIS A 191 -3.03 17.35 13.57
C HIS A 191 -2.28 16.80 12.36
N VAL A 192 -0.95 16.80 12.46
CA VAL A 192 -0.06 16.31 11.39
C VAL A 192 0.76 15.14 11.89
N SER A 193 0.78 14.07 11.09
CA SER A 193 1.65 12.92 11.29
C SER A 193 2.56 12.74 10.08
N GLU A 194 3.87 12.66 10.32
CA GLU A 194 4.90 12.57 9.28
C GLU A 194 5.56 11.18 9.22
N THR A 195 5.92 10.78 8.00
CA THR A 195 6.91 9.73 7.69
C THR A 195 7.95 10.33 6.81
N ILE A 196 9.18 9.83 6.89
CA ILE A 196 10.14 10.02 5.81
C ILE A 196 10.45 8.67 5.21
N VAL A 197 10.21 8.53 3.91
CA VAL A 197 10.39 7.31 3.13
C VAL A 197 11.68 7.41 2.34
N ASN A 198 12.54 6.40 2.44
CA ASN A 198 13.69 6.27 1.54
C ASN A 198 13.19 5.74 0.20
N VAL A 199 13.29 6.56 -0.83
CA VAL A 199 12.93 6.18 -2.21
C VAL A 199 14.15 5.92 -3.09
N ASP A 200 15.34 6.18 -2.56
CA ASP A 200 16.62 6.02 -3.24
C ASP A 200 17.11 4.58 -3.20
N SER A 201 16.58 3.74 -2.31
CA SER A 201 17.08 2.37 -2.11
C SER A 201 15.99 1.29 -2.23
N CYS A 202 16.32 0.25 -3.00
CA CYS A 202 15.59 -1.02 -3.05
C CYS A 202 16.51 -2.14 -2.54
N PRO A 203 16.57 -2.39 -1.21
CA PRO A 203 17.48 -3.37 -0.66
C PRO A 203 17.14 -4.76 -1.22
N SER A 204 18.10 -5.41 -1.89
CA SER A 204 17.90 -6.76 -2.42
C SER A 204 17.60 -7.80 -1.34
N SER A 205 17.97 -7.53 -0.09
CA SER A 205 17.72 -8.39 1.07
C SER A 205 16.31 -8.27 1.65
N LEU A 206 15.50 -7.32 1.18
CA LEU A 206 14.13 -7.19 1.68
C LEU A 206 13.31 -8.40 1.17
N GLN A 207 12.54 -9.03 2.05
CA GLN A 207 11.81 -10.26 1.72
C GLN A 207 10.69 -9.98 0.70
N ASP A 208 10.04 -8.82 0.84
CA ASP A 208 9.00 -8.33 -0.06
C ASP A 208 9.44 -6.99 -0.69
N MET A 209 9.91 -7.04 -1.95
CA MET A 209 10.33 -5.88 -2.72
C MET A 209 9.26 -4.81 -2.83
N SER A 210 7.99 -5.21 -2.82
CA SER A 210 6.92 -4.24 -3.03
C SER A 210 6.73 -3.27 -1.87
N ASN A 211 7.25 -3.60 -0.68
CA ASN A 211 7.26 -2.72 0.48
C ASN A 211 8.54 -1.85 0.55
N ALA A 212 9.41 -1.87 -0.46
CA ALA A 212 10.48 -0.89 -0.55
C ALA A 212 9.90 0.50 -0.90
N GLY A 213 10.47 1.57 -0.36
CA GLY A 213 9.93 2.92 -0.51
C GLY A 213 9.77 3.38 -1.96
N TYR A 214 10.70 3.00 -2.84
CA TYR A 214 10.58 3.22 -4.28
C TYR A 214 9.28 2.61 -4.85
N TRP A 215 9.02 1.33 -4.58
CA TRP A 215 7.84 0.63 -5.07
C TRP A 215 6.55 1.16 -4.42
N PHE A 216 6.58 1.49 -3.13
CA PHE A 216 5.44 2.10 -2.44
C PHE A 216 4.95 3.37 -3.11
N MET A 217 5.86 4.28 -3.47
CA MET A 217 5.48 5.55 -4.11
C MET A 217 4.89 5.32 -5.51
N ARG A 218 5.43 4.37 -6.27
CA ARG A 218 4.90 4.01 -7.59
C ARG A 218 3.50 3.42 -7.50
N LEU A 219 3.26 2.52 -6.54
CA LEU A 219 1.95 1.92 -6.30
C LEU A 219 0.93 2.97 -5.85
N LEU A 220 1.32 3.84 -4.92
CA LEU A 220 0.46 4.91 -4.41
C LEU A 220 0.02 5.85 -5.54
N ALA A 221 0.90 6.15 -6.51
CA ALA A 221 0.57 6.97 -7.68
C ALA A 221 -0.45 6.31 -8.65
N GLN A 222 -0.61 4.98 -8.64
CA GLN A 222 -1.59 4.27 -9.46
C GLN A 222 -2.93 4.00 -8.75
N GLN A 223 -2.93 4.10 -7.43
CA GLN A 223 -4.13 3.89 -6.62
C GLN A 223 -5.16 5.00 -6.82
N GLN A 224 -6.43 4.67 -6.56
CA GLN A 224 -7.53 5.63 -6.56
C GLN A 224 -7.86 6.15 -5.15
N TYR A 225 -7.40 5.44 -4.12
CA TYR A 225 -7.63 5.75 -2.72
C TYR A 225 -6.54 5.10 -1.85
N THR A 226 -6.54 5.49 -0.58
CA THR A 226 -5.76 4.87 0.49
C THR A 226 -6.63 4.69 1.72
N PHE A 227 -6.25 3.82 2.65
CA PHE A 227 -6.82 3.85 4.00
C PHE A 227 -5.95 4.72 4.91
N ILE A 228 -6.60 5.48 5.77
CA ILE A 228 -5.95 6.18 6.88
C ILE A 228 -6.40 5.51 8.16
N ILE A 229 -5.43 4.97 8.88
CA ILE A 229 -5.65 4.08 10.01
C ILE A 229 -4.90 4.63 11.21
N PHE A 230 -5.63 4.91 12.29
CA PHE A 230 -5.05 5.23 13.59
C PHE A 230 -5.44 4.16 14.60
N PHE A 231 -4.49 3.72 15.41
CA PHE A 231 -4.69 2.69 16.43
C PHE A 231 -3.93 3.04 17.73
N ASN A 232 -4.36 2.45 18.85
CA ASN A 232 -3.76 2.67 20.17
C ASN A 232 -2.88 1.49 20.62
N SER A 233 -2.39 1.56 21.87
CA SER A 233 -1.46 0.56 22.44
C SER A 233 -2.10 -0.80 22.72
N GLU A 234 -3.43 -0.85 22.70
CA GLU A 234 -4.23 -2.09 22.83
C GLU A 234 -4.62 -2.64 21.45
N TYR A 235 -4.04 -2.10 20.37
CA TYR A 235 -4.35 -2.46 18.98
C TYR A 235 -5.79 -2.17 18.56
N ASN A 236 -6.50 -1.33 19.32
CA ASN A 236 -7.83 -0.85 18.98
C ASN A 236 -7.73 0.23 17.89
N ILE A 237 -8.51 0.08 16.83
CA ILE A 237 -8.59 1.03 15.72
C ILE A 237 -9.47 2.22 16.16
N LEU A 238 -8.84 3.38 16.25
CA LEU A 238 -9.47 4.66 16.62
C LEU A 238 -10.09 5.36 15.41
N PHE A 239 -9.49 5.17 14.23
CA PHE A 239 -9.91 5.75 12.96
C PHE A 239 -9.53 4.81 11.83
N ASN A 240 -10.46 4.63 10.89
CA ASN A 240 -10.24 3.81 9.71
C ASN A 240 -11.19 4.29 8.63
N ARG A 241 -10.65 5.03 7.66
CA ARG A 241 -11.43 5.59 6.56
C ARG A 241 -10.68 5.52 5.25
N LYS A 242 -11.42 5.27 4.17
CA LYS A 242 -10.92 5.45 2.81
C LYS A 242 -10.84 6.94 2.49
N LEU A 243 -9.67 7.37 2.05
CA LEU A 243 -9.47 8.67 1.41
C LEU A 243 -9.33 8.46 -0.09
N TYR A 244 -10.34 8.88 -0.85
CA TYR A 244 -10.28 8.89 -2.31
C TYR A 244 -9.42 10.04 -2.79
N PHE A 245 -8.52 9.76 -3.73
CA PHE A 245 -7.58 10.74 -4.23
C PHE A 245 -8.26 11.78 -5.11
N LYS A 246 -8.16 13.04 -4.69
CA LYS A 246 -8.52 14.22 -5.48
C LYS A 246 -7.52 14.39 -6.63
N SER A 247 -7.88 15.22 -7.61
CA SER A 247 -7.00 15.49 -8.75
C SER A 247 -5.64 16.06 -8.33
N VAL A 248 -5.59 16.86 -7.26
CA VAL A 248 -4.32 17.38 -6.73
C VAL A 248 -3.42 16.27 -6.18
N HIS A 249 -3.97 15.31 -5.43
CA HIS A 249 -3.20 14.16 -4.93
C HIS A 249 -2.60 13.37 -6.09
N LYS A 250 -3.42 13.04 -7.09
CA LYS A 250 -2.97 12.31 -8.28
C LYS A 250 -1.85 13.06 -8.99
N ARG A 251 -2.00 14.37 -9.19
CA ARG A 251 -0.96 15.20 -9.84
C ARG A 251 0.36 15.13 -9.06
N THR A 252 0.32 15.38 -7.75
CA THR A 252 1.52 15.33 -6.90
C THR A 252 2.15 13.94 -6.89
N PHE A 253 1.35 12.87 -6.82
CA PHE A 253 1.90 11.51 -6.76
C PHE A 253 2.51 11.10 -8.09
N THR A 254 1.92 11.51 -9.21
CA THR A 254 2.50 11.34 -10.55
C THR A 254 3.81 12.12 -10.69
N GLU A 255 3.86 13.39 -10.28
CA GLU A 255 5.08 14.21 -10.32
C GLU A 255 6.21 13.59 -9.48
N ILE A 256 5.88 13.07 -8.28
CA ILE A 256 6.86 12.37 -7.42
C ILE A 256 7.31 11.07 -8.08
N ARG A 257 6.38 10.29 -8.65
CA ARG A 257 6.69 9.06 -9.39
C ARG A 257 7.67 9.33 -10.53
N GLU A 258 7.45 10.37 -11.32
CA GLU A 258 8.33 10.74 -12.42
C GLU A 258 9.75 11.09 -11.92
N LYS A 259 9.85 11.84 -10.82
CA LYS A 259 11.16 12.18 -10.20
C LYS A 259 11.91 10.96 -9.69
N ILE A 260 11.22 10.02 -9.04
CA ILE A 260 11.89 8.79 -8.56
C ILE A 260 12.24 7.84 -9.70
N GLU A 261 11.45 7.78 -10.77
CA GLU A 261 11.73 6.94 -11.94
C GLU A 261 12.86 7.50 -12.80
N ALA A 262 13.03 8.83 -12.84
CA ALA A 262 14.10 9.49 -13.57
C ALA A 262 15.52 9.16 -13.05
N ALA A 263 15.64 8.63 -11.82
CA ALA A 263 16.93 8.20 -11.29
C ALA A 263 16.82 6.78 -10.71
N GLU A 264 17.62 5.86 -11.23
CA GLU A 264 17.58 4.45 -10.84
C GLU A 264 17.74 4.26 -9.32
N PRO A 265 16.99 3.33 -8.70
CA PRO A 265 17.15 3.04 -7.28
C PRO A 265 18.50 2.34 -7.04
N ILE A 266 19.15 2.71 -5.94
CA ILE A 266 20.37 2.09 -5.45
C ILE A 266 20.02 0.76 -4.78
N THR A 267 20.71 -0.31 -5.14
CA THR A 267 20.44 -1.67 -4.62
C THR A 267 20.94 -1.89 -3.20
N GLN A 268 21.87 -1.05 -2.72
CA GLN A 268 22.43 -1.13 -1.38
C GLN A 268 21.78 -0.10 -0.44
N TRP A 269 21.20 -0.61 0.64
CA TRP A 269 20.67 0.23 1.72
C TRP A 269 21.81 0.72 2.62
N ASP A 270 21.89 2.03 2.82
CA ASP A 270 22.77 2.66 3.82
C ASP A 270 21.90 3.39 4.86
N GLN A 271 21.73 2.74 6.01
CA GLN A 271 20.92 3.25 7.11
C GLN A 271 21.44 4.60 7.64
N LEU A 272 22.76 4.77 7.72
CA LEU A 272 23.36 5.98 8.27
C LEU A 272 23.17 7.15 7.29
N LYS A 273 23.33 6.90 6.00
CA LYS A 273 23.06 7.88 4.95
C LYS A 273 21.58 8.28 4.94
N PHE A 274 20.67 7.31 5.07
CA PHE A 274 19.24 7.60 5.18
C PHE A 274 18.89 8.43 6.42
N GLN A 275 19.44 8.11 7.60
CA GLN A 275 19.22 8.92 8.82
C GLN A 275 19.70 10.37 8.65
N LYS A 276 20.81 10.60 7.94
CA LYS A 276 21.28 11.94 7.58
C LYS A 276 20.33 12.64 6.62
N ALA A 277 19.80 11.93 5.62
CA ALA A 277 18.80 12.45 4.70
C ALA A 277 17.50 12.84 5.43
N GLN A 278 17.02 11.99 6.34
CA GLN A 278 15.86 12.27 7.19
C GLN A 278 16.07 13.54 8.02
N LYS A 279 17.21 13.63 8.72
CA LYS A 279 17.53 14.82 9.51
C LYS A 279 17.57 16.09 8.65
N TYR A 280 18.23 16.02 7.50
CA TYR A 280 18.29 17.15 6.56
C TYR A 280 16.89 17.55 6.08
N TYR A 281 16.03 16.58 5.76
CA TYR A 281 14.66 16.83 5.36
C TYR A 281 13.87 17.58 6.43
N ILE A 282 13.91 17.12 7.68
CA ILE A 282 13.22 17.75 8.81
C ILE A 282 13.71 19.18 9.03
N GLU A 283 15.01 19.43 8.87
CA GLU A 283 15.61 20.76 9.05
C GLU A 283 15.28 21.74 7.91
N ASN A 284 14.89 21.27 6.73
CA ASN A 284 14.72 22.08 5.52
C ASN A 284 13.31 22.03 4.91
N CYS A 285 12.40 21.22 5.46
CA CYS A 285 11.01 21.13 5.03
C CYS A 285 10.14 22.04 5.92
N SER A 286 9.38 22.94 5.31
CA SER A 286 8.40 23.78 6.00
C SER A 286 7.07 23.03 6.14
N LEU A 287 6.65 22.75 7.38
CA LEU A 287 5.35 22.11 7.63
C LEU A 287 4.18 23.01 7.22
N ASP A 288 4.34 24.32 7.36
CA ASP A 288 3.33 25.29 6.95
C ASP A 288 3.08 25.19 5.43
N ASP A 289 4.15 25.05 4.64
CA ASP A 289 4.04 24.86 3.18
C ASP A 289 3.30 23.55 2.85
N ILE A 290 3.52 22.48 3.63
CA ILE A 290 2.81 21.21 3.45
C ILE A 290 1.31 21.37 3.73
N ILE A 291 0.96 22.11 4.78
CA ILE A 291 -0.44 22.35 5.18
C ILE A 291 -1.12 23.27 4.16
N GLU A 292 -0.49 24.35 3.74
CA GLU A 292 -1.04 25.30 2.76
C GLU A 292 -1.29 24.67 1.38
N ASN A 293 -0.43 23.74 0.96
CA ASN A 293 -0.59 23.01 -0.30
C ASN A 293 -1.51 21.80 -0.18
N SER A 294 -1.99 21.49 1.04
CA SER A 294 -2.95 20.42 1.27
C SER A 294 -4.36 20.83 0.86
N CYS A 295 -5.24 19.85 0.77
CA CYS A 295 -6.59 20.00 0.24
C CYS A 295 -7.65 20.12 1.35
N LEU A 296 -7.22 20.53 2.55
CA LEU A 296 -8.02 20.73 3.77
C LEU A 296 -8.77 22.07 3.79
#